data_AF-X1RGA2-F1
#
_entry.id   AF-X1RGA2-F1
#
_cell.length_a   1.000
_cell.length_b   1.000
_cell.length_c   1.000
_cell.angle_alpha   90.00
_cell.angle_beta   90.00
_cell.angle_gamma   90.00
#
_symmetry.space_group_name_H-M   'P 1'
#
loop_
_entity.id
_entity.type
_entity.pdbx_description
1 polymer ?
#
loop_
_entity_poly.entity_id
_entity_poly.type
_entity_poly.pdbx_seq_one_letter_code
_entity_poly.pdbx_strand_id
1 'polypeptide(L)'
;MNQKNQIAPRLAKAIIHKLGSFGTPPEFGIEYFSVGLEPYLDVIENEYLEDILKLNLSSFKLITGNYGGGKTHLLYLIRDLAWQHNYVTSYVSLSPTECPFDRLELVYKKVVSNIIPPLKQNILEQQWETGIEVLLKHWYSNVREERNIISKIKNLESSSFTNALKAAMISLVSDDDEEFSGVMQWLKGEDVPRELRLRYRISERIDRSTAFRMLRSLVQFINS
;
A
#
# COMPACT_ATOMS: atom_id res chain seq x y z
N MET A 1 -11.91 5.29 30.52
CA MET A 1 -10.92 4.81 31.51
C MET A 1 -9.75 4.21 30.73
N ASN A 2 -8.70 5.01 30.51
CA ASN A 2 -7.55 4.62 29.70
C ASN A 2 -6.70 3.57 30.43
N GLN A 3 -6.73 2.32 29.95
CA GLN A 3 -5.62 1.41 30.23
C GLN A 3 -4.37 2.06 29.64
N LYS A 4 -3.41 2.40 30.50
CA LYS A 4 -2.07 2.81 30.07
C LYS A 4 -1.45 1.62 29.33
N ASN A 5 -1.52 1.63 27.99
CA ASN A 5 -0.70 0.77 27.14
C ASN A 5 0.76 1.01 27.54
N GLN A 6 1.35 0.08 28.30
CA GLN A 6 2.75 0.16 28.68
C GLN A 6 3.58 -0.02 27.40
N ILE A 7 4.19 1.09 26.95
CA ILE A 7 5.10 1.07 25.81
C ILE A 7 6.34 0.24 26.16
N ALA A 8 6.75 -0.65 25.25
CA ALA A 8 7.98 -1.41 25.44
C ALA A 8 9.19 -0.45 25.53
N PRO A 9 10.11 -0.60 26.50
CA PRO A 9 11.24 0.32 26.67
C PRO A 9 12.13 0.47 25.44
N ARG A 10 12.23 -0.58 24.60
CA ARG A 10 12.96 -0.54 23.32
C ARG A 10 12.28 0.41 22.33
N LEU A 11 10.96 0.33 22.16
CA LEU A 11 10.19 1.20 21.29
C LEU A 11 10.29 2.66 21.75
N ALA A 12 10.12 2.91 23.05
CA ALA A 12 10.26 4.26 23.62
C ALA A 12 11.63 4.88 23.30
N LYS A 13 12.72 4.12 23.47
CA LYS A 13 14.08 4.58 23.11
C LYS A 13 14.22 4.85 21.62
N ALA A 14 13.66 4.00 20.75
CA ALA A 14 13.72 4.19 19.31
C ALA A 14 12.97 5.46 18.87
N ILE A 15 11.78 5.72 19.43
CA ILE A 15 11.01 6.95 19.20
C ILE A 15 11.84 8.18 19.60
N ILE A 16 12.37 8.19 20.84
CA ILE A 16 13.16 9.31 21.36
C ILE A 16 14.39 9.57 20.48
N HIS A 17 15.11 8.52 20.08
CA HIS A 17 16.30 8.67 19.24
C HIS A 17 15.96 9.23 17.86
N LYS A 18 14.92 8.73 17.19
CA LYS A 18 14.54 9.19 15.84
C LYS A 18 14.08 10.66 15.86
N LEU A 19 13.27 11.03 16.85
CA LEU A 19 12.85 12.42 17.05
C LEU A 19 14.03 13.35 17.36
N GLY A 20 14.93 12.93 18.27
CA GLY A 20 16.07 13.73 18.69
C GLY A 20 17.15 13.92 17.62
N SER A 21 17.30 12.97 16.69
CA SER A 21 18.33 13.06 15.64
C SER A 21 17.89 13.89 14.42
N PHE A 22 16.68 13.67 13.90
CA PHE A 22 16.28 14.20 12.59
C PHE A 22 15.19 15.27 12.66
N GLY A 23 14.55 15.46 13.81
CA GLY A 23 13.39 16.37 13.93
C GLY A 23 12.20 15.95 13.06
N THR A 24 12.21 14.74 12.52
CA THR A 24 11.13 14.17 11.72
C THR A 24 10.39 13.10 12.53
N PRO A 25 9.06 13.00 12.37
CA PRO A 25 8.30 11.98 13.07
C PRO A 25 8.81 10.59 12.65
N PRO A 26 9.01 9.65 13.61
CA PRO A 26 9.22 8.26 13.26
C PRO A 26 8.04 7.75 12.45
N GLU A 27 8.26 6.74 11.63
CA GLU A 27 7.16 6.12 10.89
C GLU A 27 6.33 5.19 11.79
N PHE A 28 6.79 4.88 13.01
CA PHE A 28 6.17 3.95 13.95
C PHE A 28 6.01 4.59 15.33
N GLY A 29 5.07 4.10 16.13
CA GLY A 29 4.91 4.49 17.53
C GLY A 29 4.53 5.96 17.71
N ILE A 30 3.89 6.54 16.70
CA ILE A 30 3.50 7.94 16.62
C ILE A 30 2.32 8.21 17.56
N GLU A 31 1.45 7.23 17.70
CA GLU A 31 0.29 7.20 18.58
C GLU A 31 0.66 7.46 20.05
N TYR A 32 1.88 7.12 20.48
CA TYR A 32 2.31 7.26 21.88
C TYR A 32 2.64 8.70 22.31
N PHE A 33 2.83 9.62 21.37
CA PHE A 33 3.17 11.02 21.69
C PHE A 33 2.35 12.05 20.91
N SER A 34 1.33 11.59 20.17
CA SER A 34 0.37 12.44 19.48
C SER A 34 -0.67 13.00 20.45
N VAL A 35 -0.98 14.28 20.33
CA VAL A 35 -2.03 14.95 21.12
C VAL A 35 -2.72 16.03 20.27
N GLY A 36 -4.03 16.24 20.48
CA GLY A 36 -4.76 17.38 19.92
C GLY A 36 -5.17 17.22 18.45
N LEU A 37 -5.04 16.03 17.89
CA LEU A 37 -5.44 15.71 16.51
C LEU A 37 -6.75 14.92 16.45
N GLU A 38 -7.33 14.60 17.61
CA GLU A 38 -8.54 13.78 17.75
C GLU A 38 -9.70 14.34 16.91
N PRO A 39 -10.02 15.66 16.91
CA PRO A 39 -11.12 16.17 16.09
C PRO A 39 -10.95 15.94 14.59
N TYR A 40 -9.71 15.89 14.08
CA TYR A 40 -9.44 15.60 12.67
C TYR A 40 -9.47 14.10 12.40
N LEU A 41 -8.89 13.29 13.29
CA LEU A 41 -8.86 11.84 13.14
C LEU A 41 -10.27 11.24 13.25
N ASP A 42 -11.09 11.75 14.17
CA ASP A 42 -12.48 11.33 14.36
C ASP A 42 -13.31 11.57 13.07
N VAL A 43 -13.10 12.69 12.38
CA VAL A 43 -13.76 12.96 11.10
C VAL A 43 -13.28 11.99 10.02
N ILE A 44 -11.97 11.74 9.94
CA ILE A 44 -11.40 10.77 8.98
C ILE A 44 -11.94 9.36 9.25
N GLU A 45 -12.02 8.95 10.50
CA GLU A 45 -12.53 7.65 10.92
C GLU A 45 -14.00 7.49 10.58
N ASN A 46 -14.85 8.33 11.17
CA ASN A 46 -16.29 8.14 11.16
C ASN A 46 -16.91 8.48 9.80
N GLU A 47 -16.50 9.59 9.16
CA GLU A 47 -17.13 10.04 7.90
C GLU A 47 -16.54 9.36 6.67
N TYR A 48 -15.27 8.90 6.72
CA TYR A 48 -14.60 8.34 5.54
C TYR A 48 -14.31 6.86 5.69
N LEU A 49 -13.52 6.44 6.68
CA LEU A 49 -13.08 5.04 6.79
C LEU A 49 -14.26 4.11 7.12
N GLU A 50 -15.18 4.53 7.99
CA GLU A 50 -16.36 3.75 8.39
C GLU A 50 -17.60 3.96 7.53
N ASP A 51 -17.70 5.09 6.80
CA ASP A 51 -18.89 5.45 6.01
C ASP A 51 -18.61 5.53 4.50
N ILE A 52 -18.27 6.72 3.96
CA ILE A 52 -18.25 6.99 2.52
C ILE A 52 -17.45 5.94 1.72
N LEU A 53 -16.29 5.52 2.24
CA LEU A 53 -15.42 4.57 1.53
C LEU A 53 -15.97 3.13 1.56
N LYS A 54 -16.75 2.75 2.58
CA LYS A 54 -17.43 1.45 2.62
C LYS A 54 -18.55 1.35 1.57
N LEU A 55 -19.06 2.49 1.08
CA LEU A 55 -20.02 2.56 -0.02
C LEU A 55 -19.36 2.48 -1.42
N ASN A 56 -18.08 2.12 -1.51
CA ASN A 56 -17.28 2.11 -2.75
C ASN A 56 -17.19 3.49 -3.44
N LEU A 57 -17.30 4.57 -2.66
CA LEU A 57 -17.07 5.93 -3.13
C LEU A 57 -15.60 6.33 -2.91
N SER A 58 -15.21 7.47 -3.49
CA SER A 58 -13.84 8.02 -3.38
C SER A 58 -13.85 9.45 -2.88
N SER A 59 -12.82 9.83 -2.13
CA SER A 59 -12.64 11.18 -1.59
C SER A 59 -11.20 11.64 -1.77
N PHE A 60 -11.00 12.95 -1.97
CA PHE A 60 -9.70 13.58 -2.03
C PHE A 60 -9.61 14.68 -0.96
N LYS A 61 -8.46 14.77 -0.29
CA LYS A 61 -8.18 15.77 0.74
C LYS A 61 -6.82 16.40 0.50
N LEU A 62 -6.77 17.73 0.58
CA LEU A 62 -5.54 18.50 0.51
C LEU A 62 -5.23 19.08 1.90
N ILE A 63 -4.14 18.63 2.50
CA ILE A 63 -3.67 19.10 3.80
C ILE A 63 -2.66 20.22 3.58
N THR A 64 -2.99 21.43 4.02
CA THR A 64 -2.13 22.61 3.92
C THR A 64 -1.59 22.99 5.30
N GLY A 65 -0.39 23.57 5.33
CA GLY A 65 0.24 24.00 6.58
C GLY A 65 1.73 24.29 6.42
N ASN A 66 2.30 25.00 7.38
CA ASN A 66 3.71 25.42 7.35
C ASN A 66 4.68 24.23 7.47
N TYR A 67 5.92 24.42 7.03
CA TYR A 67 6.98 23.44 7.26
C TYR A 67 7.14 23.20 8.77
N GLY A 68 7.27 21.93 9.18
CA GLY A 68 7.27 21.55 10.60
C GLY A 68 5.89 21.52 11.28
N GLY A 69 4.81 21.91 10.60
CA GLY A 69 3.45 21.93 11.17
C GLY A 69 2.77 20.57 11.34
N GLY A 70 3.52 19.46 11.40
CA GLY A 70 2.95 18.13 11.67
C GLY A 70 2.21 17.44 10.51
N LYS A 71 2.31 17.91 9.26
CA LYS A 71 1.60 17.30 8.13
C LYS A 71 1.95 15.83 7.90
N THR A 72 3.25 15.50 7.89
CA THR A 72 3.72 14.11 7.75
C THR A 72 3.28 13.26 8.94
N HIS A 73 3.31 13.84 10.14
CA HIS A 73 2.84 13.20 11.36
C HIS A 73 1.35 12.83 11.27
N LEU A 74 0.51 13.76 10.82
CA LEU A 74 -0.92 13.53 10.58
C LEU A 74 -1.16 12.45 9.51
N LEU A 75 -0.40 12.45 8.40
CA LEU A 75 -0.52 11.43 7.36
C LEU A 75 -0.20 10.02 7.87
N TYR A 76 0.79 9.89 8.76
CA TYR A 76 1.10 8.60 9.37
C TYR A 76 0.01 8.13 10.33
N LEU A 77 -0.60 9.03 11.11
CA LEU A 77 -1.75 8.68 11.95
C LEU A 77 -2.96 8.23 11.12
N ILE A 78 -3.27 8.92 10.02
CA ILE A 78 -4.33 8.51 9.09
C ILE A 78 -4.04 7.13 8.49
N ARG A 79 -2.79 6.85 8.13
CA ARG A 79 -2.36 5.53 7.63
C ARG A 79 -2.57 4.45 8.68
N ASP A 80 -2.12 4.69 9.91
CA ASP A 80 -2.23 3.71 11.01
C ASP A 80 -3.70 3.43 11.34
N LEU A 81 -4.55 4.46 11.27
CA LEU A 81 -6.00 4.34 11.39
C LEU A 81 -6.60 3.53 10.24
N ALA A 82 -6.19 3.80 9.00
CA ALA A 82 -6.63 3.04 7.83
C ALA A 82 -6.31 1.55 7.95
N TRP A 83 -5.15 1.18 8.50
CA TRP A 83 -4.80 -0.23 8.78
C TRP A 83 -5.75 -0.88 9.78
N GLN A 84 -6.13 -0.17 10.85
CA GLN A 84 -7.10 -0.66 11.84
C GLN A 84 -8.47 -0.92 11.21
N HIS A 85 -8.82 -0.16 10.17
CA HIS A 85 -10.07 -0.26 9.41
C HIS A 85 -10.01 -1.19 8.18
N ASN A 86 -8.96 -2.01 8.11
CA ASN A 86 -8.74 -3.00 7.04
C ASN A 86 -8.54 -2.39 5.64
N TYR A 87 -7.90 -1.22 5.55
CA TYR A 87 -7.54 -0.60 4.27
C TYR A 87 -6.09 -0.88 3.87
N VAL A 88 -5.88 -1.09 2.58
CA VAL A 88 -4.56 -1.11 1.94
C VAL A 88 -4.08 0.34 1.80
N THR A 89 -2.82 0.60 2.14
CA THR A 89 -2.25 1.96 2.08
C THR A 89 -1.00 2.02 1.21
N SER A 90 -0.71 3.17 0.63
CA SER A 90 0.59 3.44 0.00
C SER A 90 1.01 4.87 0.32
N TYR A 91 2.20 5.03 0.91
CA TYR A 91 2.80 6.34 1.15
C TYR A 91 3.80 6.67 0.03
N VAL A 92 3.60 7.79 -0.66
CA VAL A 92 4.46 8.22 -1.77
C VAL A 92 4.90 9.65 -1.54
N SER A 93 6.22 9.84 -1.41
CA SER A 93 6.82 11.17 -1.46
C SER A 93 6.95 11.61 -2.91
N LEU A 94 6.23 12.67 -3.27
CA LEU A 94 6.36 13.30 -4.59
C LEU A 94 7.53 14.27 -4.56
N SER A 95 8.40 14.16 -5.55
CA SER A 95 9.53 15.07 -5.74
C SER A 95 9.70 15.39 -7.21
N PRO A 96 10.09 16.62 -7.58
CA PRO A 96 10.29 16.98 -8.99
C PRO A 96 11.33 16.10 -9.70
N THR A 97 12.29 15.54 -8.96
CA THR A 97 13.42 14.77 -9.48
C THR A 97 13.15 13.28 -9.60
N GLU A 98 12.42 12.68 -8.65
CA GLU A 98 12.22 11.22 -8.63
C GLU A 98 10.80 10.79 -9.01
N CYS A 99 9.79 11.55 -8.58
CA CYS A 99 8.39 11.20 -8.77
C CYS A 99 7.55 12.47 -8.98
N PRO A 100 7.72 13.15 -10.13
CA PRO A 100 6.95 14.33 -10.43
C PRO A 100 5.51 13.93 -10.74
N PHE A 101 4.55 14.73 -10.28
CA PHE A 101 3.13 14.40 -10.31
C PHE A 101 2.56 14.26 -11.75
N ASP A 102 3.20 14.87 -12.75
CA ASP A 102 2.80 14.80 -14.16
C ASP A 102 3.30 13.53 -14.88
N ARG A 103 4.20 12.75 -14.26
CA ARG A 103 4.69 11.46 -14.76
C ARG A 103 4.01 10.30 -14.04
N LEU A 104 2.79 10.02 -14.48
CA LEU A 104 1.91 9.04 -13.86
C LEU A 104 2.50 7.62 -13.82
N GLU A 105 3.36 7.26 -14.77
CA GLU A 105 4.08 5.99 -14.75
C GLU A 105 5.02 5.89 -13.55
N LEU A 106 5.73 6.97 -13.20
CA LEU A 106 6.61 6.98 -12.02
C LEU A 106 5.80 6.97 -10.72
N VAL A 107 4.69 7.71 -10.70
CA VAL A 107 3.73 7.68 -9.57
C VAL A 107 3.20 6.28 -9.37
N TYR A 108 2.77 5.60 -10.43
CA TYR A 108 2.33 4.20 -10.38
C TYR A 108 3.42 3.31 -9.79
N LYS A 109 4.66 3.37 -10.31
CA LYS A 109 5.78 2.56 -9.80
C LYS A 109 6.00 2.78 -8.30
N LYS A 110 5.96 4.03 -7.83
CA LYS A 110 6.09 4.33 -6.40
C LYS A 110 4.91 3.82 -5.59
N VAL A 111 3.69 3.91 -6.09
CA VAL A 111 2.49 3.38 -5.41
C VAL A 111 2.62 1.87 -5.21
N VAL A 112 2.90 1.11 -6.27
CA VAL A 112 2.97 -0.36 -6.18
C VAL A 112 4.16 -0.86 -5.37
N SER A 113 5.28 -0.10 -5.32
CA SER A 113 6.44 -0.45 -4.50
C SER A 113 6.26 -0.12 -3.01
N ASN A 114 5.41 0.85 -2.68
CA ASN A 114 5.17 1.30 -1.30
C ASN A 114 3.81 0.85 -0.74
N ILE A 115 3.11 -0.04 -1.45
CA ILE A 115 1.81 -0.56 -0.99
C ILE A 115 2.00 -1.50 0.19
N ILE A 116 1.12 -1.41 1.17
CA ILE A 116 1.15 -2.20 2.40
C ILE A 116 -0.26 -2.75 2.64
N PRO A 117 -0.43 -4.08 2.79
CA PRO A 117 -1.71 -4.66 3.18
C PRO A 117 -2.10 -4.22 4.60
N PRO A 118 -3.36 -4.35 5.01
CA PRO A 118 -3.77 -3.93 6.35
C PRO A 118 -2.98 -4.67 7.44
N LEU A 119 -2.37 -3.91 8.36
CA LEU A 119 -1.60 -4.46 9.46
C LEU A 119 -2.45 -4.50 10.74
N LYS A 120 -2.54 -5.68 11.37
CA LYS A 120 -3.11 -5.81 12.71
C LYS A 120 -2.02 -5.47 13.73
N GLN A 121 -2.32 -4.52 14.61
CA GLN A 121 -1.43 -3.89 15.60
C GLN A 121 -0.42 -4.85 16.25
N ASN A 122 0.77 -4.95 15.65
CA ASN A 122 2.00 -5.42 16.28
C ASN A 122 3.17 -4.62 15.71
N ILE A 123 3.12 -3.31 15.98
CA ILE A 123 4.04 -2.27 15.51
C ILE A 123 5.46 -2.48 16.08
N LEU A 124 5.62 -3.35 17.08
CA LEU A 124 6.79 -3.40 17.95
C LEU A 124 8.02 -4.08 17.34
N GLU A 125 7.90 -4.88 16.28
CA GLU A 125 9.02 -5.74 15.84
C GLU A 125 9.21 -5.89 14.33
N GLN A 126 8.33 -5.36 13.48
CA GLN A 126 8.45 -5.56 12.03
C GLN A 126 8.82 -4.25 11.32
N GLN A 127 9.97 -4.26 10.63
CA GLN A 127 10.04 -3.53 9.36
C GLN A 127 8.90 -4.08 8.53
N TRP A 128 7.82 -3.31 8.34
CA TRP A 128 6.76 -3.76 7.44
C TRP A 128 7.34 -3.86 6.05
N GLU A 129 7.16 -5.02 5.43
CA GLU A 129 7.48 -5.17 4.03
C GLU A 129 6.50 -4.34 3.20
N THR A 130 7.00 -3.70 2.15
CA THR A 130 6.19 -2.94 1.21
C THR A 130 6.32 -3.55 -0.17
N GLY A 131 5.30 -3.38 -1.00
CA GLY A 131 5.31 -3.83 -2.38
C GLY A 131 4.09 -4.67 -2.73
N ILE A 132 3.77 -4.70 -4.02
CA ILE A 132 2.64 -5.47 -4.53
C ILE A 132 2.80 -6.96 -4.25
N GLU A 133 4.03 -7.48 -4.17
CA GLU A 133 4.31 -8.84 -3.76
C GLU A 133 3.79 -9.16 -2.35
N VAL A 134 3.91 -8.22 -1.41
CA VAL A 134 3.46 -8.37 -0.03
C VAL A 134 1.94 -8.41 0.00
N LEU A 135 1.31 -7.51 -0.77
CA LEU A 135 -0.15 -7.48 -0.93
C LEU A 135 -0.68 -8.78 -1.54
N LEU A 136 -0.04 -9.31 -2.59
CA LEU A 136 -0.47 -10.54 -3.25
C LEU A 136 -0.26 -11.78 -2.37
N LYS A 137 0.86 -11.86 -1.64
CA LYS A 137 1.09 -12.92 -0.65
C LYS A 137 0.06 -12.86 0.49
N HIS A 138 -0.26 -11.66 0.98
CA HIS A 138 -1.31 -11.45 1.98
C HIS A 138 -2.69 -11.86 1.46
N TRP A 139 -3.03 -11.49 0.22
CA TRP A 139 -4.29 -11.91 -0.39
C TRP A 139 -4.34 -13.42 -0.57
N TYR A 140 -3.26 -14.03 -1.08
CA TYR A 140 -3.14 -15.48 -1.27
C TYR A 140 -3.30 -16.25 0.04
N SER A 141 -2.64 -15.82 1.12
CA SER A 141 -2.75 -16.49 2.42
C SER A 141 -4.20 -16.52 2.96
N ASN A 142 -5.01 -15.52 2.61
CA ASN A 142 -6.43 -15.45 3.00
C ASN A 142 -7.33 -16.37 2.16
N VAL A 143 -6.92 -16.77 0.95
CA VAL A 143 -7.75 -17.57 0.02
C VAL A 143 -7.15 -18.93 -0.34
N ARG A 144 -5.96 -19.28 0.17
CA ARG A 144 -5.19 -20.48 -0.21
C ARG A 144 -5.94 -21.81 -0.02
N GLU A 145 -6.87 -21.86 0.92
CA GLU A 145 -7.65 -23.07 1.23
C GLU A 145 -8.85 -23.25 0.29
N GLU A 146 -9.13 -22.25 -0.53
CA GLU A 146 -10.27 -22.26 -1.43
C GLU A 146 -9.96 -22.94 -2.76
N ARG A 147 -10.93 -23.69 -3.27
CA ARG A 147 -10.82 -24.30 -4.61
C ARG A 147 -10.92 -23.21 -5.67
N ASN A 148 -10.05 -23.27 -6.68
CA ASN A 148 -10.05 -22.39 -7.86
C ASN A 148 -9.74 -20.91 -7.57
N ILE A 149 -8.68 -20.60 -6.81
CA ILE A 149 -8.21 -19.23 -6.50
C ILE A 149 -8.18 -18.30 -7.74
N ILE A 150 -7.73 -18.83 -8.88
CA ILE A 150 -7.62 -18.10 -10.16
C ILE A 150 -8.98 -17.55 -10.64
N SER A 151 -10.07 -18.26 -10.35
CA SER A 151 -11.43 -17.87 -10.76
C SER A 151 -11.98 -16.66 -9.99
N LYS A 152 -11.41 -16.36 -8.81
CA LYS A 152 -11.76 -15.16 -8.04
C LYS A 152 -11.22 -13.88 -8.65
N ILE A 153 -10.16 -13.97 -9.46
CA ILE A 153 -9.58 -12.82 -10.14
C ILE A 153 -10.53 -12.43 -11.29
N LYS A 154 -11.39 -11.45 -11.00
CA LYS A 154 -12.32 -10.85 -11.95
C LYS A 154 -11.55 -10.21 -13.11
N ASN A 155 -12.22 -10.02 -14.25
CA ASN A 155 -11.64 -9.26 -15.34
C ASN A 155 -11.53 -7.79 -14.92
N LEU A 156 -10.30 -7.30 -14.87
CA LEU A 156 -9.97 -5.93 -14.58
C LEU A 156 -9.94 -5.11 -15.87
N GLU A 157 -9.81 -3.79 -15.74
CA GLU A 157 -9.73 -2.91 -16.90
C GLU A 157 -8.54 -3.24 -17.81
N SER A 158 -7.38 -3.59 -17.25
CA SER A 158 -6.26 -4.16 -18.00
C SER A 158 -6.32 -5.69 -17.99
N SER A 159 -6.44 -6.26 -19.19
CA SER A 159 -6.29 -7.71 -19.38
C SER A 159 -4.87 -8.18 -19.07
N SER A 160 -3.84 -7.36 -19.38
CA SER A 160 -2.45 -7.67 -19.04
C SER A 160 -2.24 -7.73 -17.53
N PHE A 161 -2.83 -6.78 -16.78
CA PHE A 161 -2.80 -6.79 -15.31
C PHE A 161 -3.53 -8.01 -14.74
N THR A 162 -4.72 -8.33 -15.27
CA THR A 162 -5.46 -9.54 -14.90
C THR A 162 -4.62 -10.80 -15.13
N ASN A 163 -3.95 -10.89 -16.28
CA ASN A 163 -3.09 -12.03 -16.62
C ASN A 163 -1.86 -12.11 -15.72
N ALA A 164 -1.24 -10.98 -15.39
CA ALA A 164 -0.13 -10.93 -14.44
C ALA A 164 -0.56 -11.38 -13.04
N LEU A 165 -1.74 -10.96 -12.54
CA LEU A 165 -2.25 -11.46 -11.27
C LEU A 165 -2.49 -12.97 -11.29
N LYS A 166 -3.07 -13.50 -12.38
CA LYS A 166 -3.28 -14.94 -12.54
C LYS A 166 -1.94 -15.69 -12.57
N ALA A 167 -0.95 -15.16 -13.30
CA ALA A 167 0.40 -15.70 -13.34
C ALA A 167 1.03 -15.73 -11.94
N ALA A 168 0.95 -14.62 -11.20
CA ALA A 168 1.45 -14.54 -9.83
C ALA A 168 0.81 -15.57 -8.91
N MET A 169 -0.52 -15.78 -8.99
CA MET A 169 -1.18 -16.82 -8.19
C MET A 169 -0.78 -18.23 -8.60
N ILE A 170 -0.60 -18.50 -9.89
CA ILE A 170 -0.11 -19.81 -10.38
C ILE A 170 1.30 -20.08 -9.83
N SER A 171 2.17 -19.08 -9.87
CA SER A 171 3.53 -19.19 -9.34
C SER A 171 3.53 -19.41 -7.82
N LEU A 172 2.68 -18.73 -7.06
CA LEU A 172 2.53 -18.94 -5.61
C LEU A 172 1.96 -20.33 -5.26
N VAL A 173 1.07 -20.89 -6.08
CA VAL A 173 0.54 -22.25 -5.87
C VAL A 173 1.56 -23.33 -6.21
N SER A 174 2.45 -23.03 -7.16
CA SER A 174 3.46 -23.98 -7.66
C SER A 174 4.82 -23.84 -6.95
N ASP A 175 4.93 -22.94 -5.96
CA ASP A 175 6.18 -22.55 -5.29
C ASP A 175 7.29 -22.15 -6.29
N ASP A 176 6.92 -21.48 -7.38
CA ASP A 176 7.82 -21.00 -8.44
C ASP A 176 8.22 -19.54 -8.20
N ASP A 177 9.25 -19.36 -7.37
CA ASP A 177 9.75 -18.03 -6.97
C ASP A 177 10.35 -17.23 -8.14
N GLU A 178 10.94 -17.91 -9.14
CA GLU A 178 11.55 -17.25 -10.30
C GLU A 178 10.47 -16.60 -11.17
N GLU A 179 9.41 -17.35 -11.50
CA GLU A 179 8.28 -16.82 -12.26
C GLU A 179 7.52 -15.77 -11.47
N PHE A 180 7.31 -15.97 -10.17
CA PHE A 180 6.67 -14.97 -9.31
C PHE A 180 7.45 -13.65 -9.35
N SER A 181 8.78 -13.71 -9.17
CA SER A 181 9.65 -12.53 -9.21
C SER A 181 9.58 -11.81 -10.56
N GLY A 182 9.64 -12.54 -11.68
CA GLY A 182 9.53 -11.95 -13.01
C GLY A 182 8.19 -11.26 -13.26
N VAL A 183 7.08 -11.83 -12.77
CA VAL A 183 5.76 -11.19 -12.84
C VAL A 183 5.68 -9.96 -11.93
N MET A 184 6.32 -9.98 -10.74
CA MET A 184 6.38 -8.83 -9.84
C MET A 184 7.15 -7.67 -10.45
N GLN A 185 8.26 -7.92 -11.15
CA GLN A 185 9.00 -6.91 -11.89
C GLN A 185 8.09 -6.20 -12.91
N TRP A 186 7.31 -6.95 -13.69
CA TRP A 186 6.38 -6.35 -14.64
C TRP A 186 5.29 -5.53 -13.94
N LEU A 187 4.69 -6.05 -12.85
CA LEU A 187 3.69 -5.32 -12.08
C LEU A 187 4.26 -4.03 -11.44
N LYS A 188 5.54 -4.02 -11.08
CA LYS A 188 6.29 -2.84 -10.64
C LYS A 188 6.67 -1.89 -11.78
N GLY A 189 6.29 -2.21 -13.02
CA GLY A 189 6.58 -1.40 -14.20
C GLY A 189 8.03 -1.47 -14.66
N GLU A 190 8.77 -2.51 -14.28
CA GLU A 190 10.11 -2.78 -14.79
C GLU A 190 10.02 -3.46 -16.17
N ASP A 191 11.11 -3.37 -16.94
CA ASP A 191 11.22 -4.09 -18.20
C ASP A 191 11.51 -5.57 -17.92
N VAL A 192 10.75 -6.45 -18.57
CA VAL A 192 10.87 -7.91 -18.41
C VAL A 192 11.12 -8.59 -19.76
N PRO A 193 11.71 -9.81 -19.76
CA PRO A 193 11.95 -10.57 -20.97
C PRO A 193 10.70 -10.75 -21.82
N ARG A 194 10.88 -10.80 -23.15
CA ARG A 194 9.77 -10.97 -24.09
C ARG A 194 9.07 -12.31 -23.89
N GLU A 195 9.83 -13.33 -23.52
CA GLU A 195 9.40 -14.70 -23.28
C GLU A 195 8.37 -14.75 -22.15
N LEU A 196 8.63 -14.04 -21.04
CA LEU A 196 7.70 -13.93 -19.91
C LEU A 196 6.38 -13.29 -20.34
N ARG A 197 6.46 -12.18 -21.09
CA ARG A 197 5.26 -11.48 -21.59
C ARG A 197 4.42 -12.33 -22.52
N LEU A 198 5.05 -13.08 -23.43
CA LEU A 198 4.35 -13.97 -24.35
C LEU A 198 3.69 -15.13 -23.60
N ARG A 199 4.41 -15.74 -22.65
CA ARG A 199 3.91 -16.86 -21.84
C ARG A 199 2.61 -16.53 -21.12
N TYR A 200 2.57 -15.37 -20.46
CA TYR A 200 1.39 -14.92 -19.70
C TYR A 200 0.47 -14.00 -20.47
N ARG A 201 0.63 -13.84 -21.79
CA ARG A 201 -0.22 -12.99 -22.63
C ARG A 201 -0.33 -11.55 -22.10
N ILE A 202 0.82 -11.01 -21.67
CA ILE A 202 0.98 -9.63 -21.21
C ILE A 202 1.39 -8.79 -22.42
N SER A 203 0.43 -8.10 -23.03
CA SER A 203 0.66 -7.30 -24.24
C SER A 203 0.99 -5.84 -23.95
N GLU A 204 0.48 -5.31 -22.84
CA GLU A 204 0.66 -3.91 -22.45
C GLU A 204 2.02 -3.65 -21.79
N ARG A 205 2.52 -2.43 -21.97
CA ARG A 205 3.62 -1.86 -21.18
C ARG A 205 3.04 -0.90 -20.15
N ILE A 206 3.76 -0.68 -19.05
CA ILE A 206 3.41 0.34 -18.06
C ILE A 206 4.17 1.62 -18.40
N ASP A 207 3.48 2.52 -19.09
CA ASP A 207 3.99 3.81 -19.54
C ASP A 207 2.98 4.93 -19.26
N ARG A 208 3.29 6.15 -19.69
CA ARG A 208 2.45 7.33 -19.46
C ARG A 208 1.00 7.16 -19.92
N SER A 209 0.75 6.38 -20.98
CA SER A 209 -0.58 6.17 -21.56
C SER A 209 -1.39 5.10 -20.84
N THR A 210 -0.73 4.14 -20.18
CA THR A 210 -1.37 3.00 -19.52
C THR A 210 -1.36 3.07 -18.00
N ALA A 211 -0.48 3.87 -17.39
CA ALA A 211 -0.30 3.94 -15.94
C ALA A 211 -1.59 4.12 -15.14
N PHE A 212 -2.49 5.01 -15.61
CA PHE A 212 -3.77 5.25 -14.93
C PHE A 212 -4.73 4.05 -15.03
N ARG A 213 -4.68 3.29 -16.14
CA ARG A 213 -5.41 2.02 -16.28
C ARG A 213 -4.86 0.95 -15.35
N MET A 214 -3.53 0.87 -15.19
CA MET A 214 -2.89 -0.05 -14.26
C MET A 214 -3.26 0.26 -12.81
N LEU A 215 -3.27 1.55 -12.44
CA LEU A 215 -3.72 1.99 -11.11
C LEU A 215 -5.19 1.63 -10.85
N ARG A 216 -6.08 1.84 -11.82
CA ARG A 216 -7.50 1.43 -11.70
C ARG A 216 -7.65 -0.09 -11.60
N SER A 217 -6.86 -0.85 -12.34
CA SER A 217 -6.85 -2.33 -12.25
C SER A 217 -6.39 -2.81 -10.88
N LEU A 218 -5.36 -2.17 -10.30
CA LEU A 218 -4.92 -2.43 -8.93
C LEU A 218 -6.04 -2.18 -7.90
N VAL A 219 -6.71 -1.02 -7.98
CA VAL A 219 -7.83 -0.70 -7.08
C VAL A 219 -8.99 -1.67 -7.24
N GLN A 220 -9.33 -2.06 -8.48
CA GLN A 220 -10.35 -3.06 -8.75
C GLN A 220 -10.00 -4.43 -8.14
N PHE A 221 -8.73 -4.83 -8.16
CA PHE A 221 -8.27 -6.06 -7.52
C PHE A 221 -8.33 -5.97 -5.98
N ILE A 222 -7.93 -4.84 -5.39
CA ILE A 222 -8.00 -4.64 -3.94
C ILE A 222 -9.46 -4.76 -3.43
N ASN A 223 -10.43 -4.32 -4.23
CA ASN A 223 -11.84 -4.37 -3.90
C ASN A 223 -12.56 -5.65 -4.37
N SER A 224 -11.87 -6.61 -5.00
CA SER A 224 -12.51 -7.76 -5.66
C SER A 224 -12.86 -8.90 -4.72
#